data_AF-A0A397GBF7-F1
#
_entry.id   AF-A0A397GBF7-F1
#
_cell.length_a   1.000
_cell.length_b   1.000
_cell.length_c   1.000
_cell.angle_alpha   90.00
_cell.angle_beta   90.00
_cell.angle_gamma   90.00
#
_symmetry.space_group_name_H-M   'P 1'
#
loop_
_entity.id
_entity.type
_entity.pdbx_description
1 polymer ?
#
loop_
_entity_poly.entity_id
_entity_poly.type
_entity_poly.pdbx_seq_one_letter_code
_entity_poly.pdbx_strand_id
1 'polypeptide(L)'
;MPEQSNEPHAIDLLSRIAALLQRVASNLQHNHVDRNAIQALLLKYASHAESDGHLINASQLDSQCVEHGVFLSYVHVELLSWLTKHNYTIPASAVKWYSWRKLVSANNRLPSLFSVRAHKRQLEELVQNVARKADLLQADLRAHEVEIPAVAIDSRRVTPHAPQGTPPEALHKLLHRAVLAEVQLREGRVP
;
A
#
# COMPACT_ATOMS: atom_id res chain seq x y z
N MET A 1 -8.57 -12.51 -30.79
CA MET A 1 -9.08 -11.44 -29.91
C MET A 1 -8.43 -11.67 -28.56
N PRO A 2 -7.44 -10.88 -28.12
CA PRO A 2 -6.92 -11.07 -26.78
C PRO A 2 -7.98 -10.60 -25.79
N GLU A 3 -8.33 -11.46 -24.84
CA GLU A 3 -9.15 -11.10 -23.70
C GLU A 3 -8.49 -9.91 -23.01
N GLN A 4 -9.17 -8.76 -22.97
CA GLN A 4 -8.79 -7.69 -22.05
C GLN A 4 -8.87 -8.29 -20.65
N SER A 5 -7.72 -8.60 -20.07
CA SER A 5 -7.64 -9.05 -18.70
C SER A 5 -8.19 -7.93 -17.83
N ASN A 6 -9.35 -8.15 -17.21
CA ASN A 6 -9.90 -7.31 -16.14
C ASN A 6 -9.00 -7.30 -14.87
N GLU A 7 -7.72 -7.66 -14.99
CA GLU A 7 -6.76 -7.60 -13.90
C GLU A 7 -6.41 -6.12 -13.65
N PRO A 8 -6.58 -5.62 -12.42
CA PRO A 8 -6.29 -4.23 -12.09
C PRO A 8 -4.80 -3.95 -12.30
N HIS A 9 -4.47 -2.97 -13.12
CA HIS A 9 -3.08 -2.53 -13.31
C HIS A 9 -2.52 -1.92 -12.01
N ALA A 10 -1.25 -2.20 -11.73
CA ALA A 10 -0.58 -1.78 -10.50
C ALA A 10 -0.58 -0.25 -10.32
N ILE A 11 -0.37 0.50 -11.41
CA ILE A 11 -0.44 1.98 -11.43
C ILE A 11 -1.82 2.44 -10.95
N ASP A 12 -2.90 2.02 -11.61
CA ASP A 12 -4.26 2.47 -11.28
C ASP A 12 -4.63 2.13 -9.83
N LEU A 13 -4.25 0.94 -9.38
CA LEU A 13 -4.52 0.50 -8.01
C LEU A 13 -3.77 1.34 -6.98
N LEU A 14 -2.46 1.54 -7.17
CA LEU A 14 -1.65 2.32 -6.24
C LEU A 14 -1.98 3.81 -6.28
N SER A 15 -2.38 4.37 -7.42
CA SER A 15 -2.90 5.74 -7.52
C SER A 15 -4.23 5.91 -6.78
N ARG A 16 -5.15 4.94 -6.89
CA ARG A 16 -6.40 4.94 -6.10
C ARG A 16 -6.10 4.85 -4.60
N ILE A 17 -5.19 3.97 -4.20
CA ILE A 17 -4.75 3.84 -2.81
C ILE A 17 -4.11 5.14 -2.31
N ALA A 18 -3.25 5.78 -3.09
CA ALA A 18 -2.64 7.06 -2.73
C ALA A 18 -3.72 8.11 -2.42
N ALA A 19 -4.70 8.26 -3.30
CA ALA A 19 -5.83 9.16 -3.11
C ALA A 19 -6.66 8.80 -1.87
N LEU A 20 -6.89 7.51 -1.60
CA LEU A 20 -7.57 7.05 -0.40
C LEU A 20 -6.80 7.42 0.87
N LEU A 21 -5.50 7.19 0.90
CA LEU A 21 -4.67 7.47 2.08
C LEU A 21 -4.47 8.97 2.31
N GLN A 22 -4.44 9.78 1.25
CA GLN A 22 -4.56 11.24 1.39
C GLN A 22 -5.87 11.64 2.06
N ARG A 23 -7.00 11.04 1.68
CA ARG A 23 -8.30 11.31 2.33
C ARG A 23 -8.31 10.86 3.79
N VAL A 24 -7.74 9.70 4.10
CA VAL A 24 -7.61 9.22 5.49
C VAL A 24 -6.72 10.17 6.32
N ALA A 25 -5.60 10.62 5.76
CA ALA A 25 -4.71 11.60 6.39
C ALA A 25 -5.42 12.94 6.65
N SER A 26 -6.19 13.45 5.68
CA SER A 26 -7.01 14.65 5.86
C SER A 26 -8.06 14.46 6.96
N ASN A 27 -8.74 13.31 7.00
CA ASN A 27 -9.74 13.03 8.04
C ASN A 27 -9.12 12.93 9.45
N LEU A 28 -7.91 12.40 9.58
CA LEU A 28 -7.15 12.41 10.85
C LEU A 28 -6.93 13.84 11.35
N GLN A 29 -6.54 14.75 10.45
CA GLN A 29 -6.32 16.16 10.77
C GLN A 29 -7.59 16.87 11.23
N HIS A 30 -8.72 16.68 10.52
CA HIS A 30 -9.99 17.33 10.83
C HIS A 30 -10.58 16.91 12.19
N ASN A 31 -10.22 15.73 12.70
CA ASN A 31 -10.72 15.22 14.00
C ASN A 31 -9.83 15.61 15.20
N HIS A 32 -8.82 16.46 15.01
CA HIS A 32 -7.89 16.92 16.07
C HIS A 32 -7.28 15.79 16.90
N VAL A 33 -7.11 14.61 16.31
CA VAL A 33 -6.40 13.51 16.97
C VAL A 33 -4.93 13.83 16.82
N ASP A 34 -4.20 14.08 17.92
CA ASP A 34 -2.76 14.40 17.94
C ASP A 34 -1.92 13.24 17.35
N ARG A 35 -1.90 13.17 16.02
CA ARG A 35 -1.44 12.04 15.20
C ARG A 35 -0.70 12.54 13.96
N ASN A 36 -0.18 13.76 14.01
CA ASN A 36 0.53 14.41 12.90
C ASN A 36 1.64 13.53 12.31
N ALA A 37 2.29 12.72 13.15
CA ALA A 37 3.29 11.75 12.69
C ALA A 37 2.71 10.63 11.81
N ILE A 38 1.54 10.07 12.16
CA ILE A 38 0.87 9.04 11.34
C ILE A 38 0.37 9.69 10.05
N GLN A 39 -0.22 10.89 10.13
CA GLN A 39 -0.62 11.66 8.97
C GLN A 39 0.55 11.87 7.99
N ALA A 40 1.70 12.33 8.50
CA ALA A 40 2.89 12.54 7.68
C ALA A 40 3.38 11.25 7.02
N LEU A 41 3.33 10.11 7.71
CA LEU A 41 3.68 8.80 7.14
C LEU A 41 2.72 8.38 6.02
N LEU A 42 1.41 8.57 6.19
CA LEU A 42 0.41 8.27 5.16
C LEU A 42 0.58 9.17 3.93
N LEU A 43 0.84 10.46 4.13
CA LEU A 43 1.09 11.41 3.04
C LEU A 43 2.39 11.08 2.31
N LYS A 44 3.46 10.73 3.06
CA LYS A 44 4.73 10.28 2.47
C LYS A 44 4.51 9.06 1.60
N TYR A 45 3.77 8.06 2.09
CA TYR A 45 3.43 6.90 1.28
C TYR A 45 2.63 7.28 0.02
N ALA A 46 1.59 8.08 0.18
CA ALA A 46 0.75 8.47 -0.95
C ALA A 46 1.52 9.24 -2.03
N SER A 47 2.56 9.98 -1.67
CA SER A 47 3.37 10.73 -2.64
C SER A 47 4.22 9.86 -3.57
N HIS A 48 4.51 8.60 -3.21
CA HIS A 48 5.34 7.70 -4.02
C HIS A 48 4.58 6.50 -4.61
N ALA A 49 3.39 6.16 -4.08
CA ALA A 49 2.73 4.91 -4.46
C ALA A 49 2.44 4.78 -5.96
N GLU A 50 2.08 5.88 -6.65
CA GLU A 50 1.92 5.87 -8.11
C GLU A 50 3.25 5.55 -8.83
N SER A 51 4.35 6.19 -8.42
CA SER A 51 5.70 5.90 -8.94
C SER A 51 6.08 4.44 -8.74
N ASP A 52 5.74 3.86 -7.60
CA ASP A 52 5.99 2.44 -7.32
C ASP A 52 5.18 1.53 -8.26
N GLY A 53 3.98 1.94 -8.65
CA GLY A 53 3.18 1.26 -9.68
C GLY A 53 3.88 1.21 -11.03
N HIS A 54 4.57 2.29 -11.43
CA HIS A 54 5.39 2.29 -12.64
C HIS A 54 6.58 1.33 -12.54
N LEU A 55 7.24 1.26 -11.39
CA LEU A 55 8.34 0.31 -11.15
C LEU A 55 7.88 -1.15 -11.25
N ILE A 56 6.73 -1.48 -10.64
CA ILE A 56 6.13 -2.83 -10.69
C ILE A 56 5.76 -3.23 -12.12
N ASN A 57 5.30 -2.27 -12.94
CA ASN A 57 5.01 -2.56 -14.35
C ASN A 57 6.29 -2.74 -15.17
N ALA A 58 7.28 -1.85 -14.97
CA ALA A 58 8.58 -1.95 -15.65
C ALA A 58 9.29 -3.27 -15.33
N SER A 59 9.18 -3.77 -14.10
CA SER A 59 9.77 -5.05 -13.70
C SER A 59 9.23 -6.25 -14.46
N GLN A 60 8.07 -6.14 -15.10
CA GLN A 60 7.51 -7.22 -15.92
C GLN A 60 8.13 -7.30 -17.32
N LEU A 61 8.89 -6.29 -17.73
CA LEU A 61 9.59 -6.25 -19.02
C LEU A 61 10.87 -7.07 -19.02
N ASP A 62 11.45 -7.32 -17.84
CA ASP A 62 12.71 -8.03 -17.70
C ASP A 62 12.63 -9.16 -16.66
N SER A 63 12.98 -10.37 -17.07
CA SER A 63 12.89 -11.58 -16.23
C SER A 63 13.72 -11.54 -14.94
N GLN A 64 14.79 -10.75 -14.89
CA GLN A 64 15.65 -10.56 -13.71
C GLN A 64 15.01 -9.60 -12.69
N CYS A 65 14.11 -8.73 -13.13
CA CYS A 65 13.47 -7.72 -12.28
C CYS A 65 12.10 -8.17 -11.74
N VAL A 66 11.46 -9.17 -12.36
CA VAL A 66 10.10 -9.63 -12.01
C VAL A 66 9.95 -9.91 -10.51
N GLU A 67 10.90 -10.63 -9.91
CA GLU A 67 10.82 -11.02 -8.49
C GLU A 67 10.84 -9.80 -7.57
N HIS A 68 11.69 -8.82 -7.85
CA HIS A 68 11.75 -7.58 -7.09
C HIS A 68 10.47 -6.75 -7.22
N GLY A 69 9.82 -6.76 -8.39
CA GLY A 69 8.47 -6.22 -8.58
C GLY A 69 7.41 -6.92 -7.74
N VAL A 70 7.47 -8.25 -7.64
CA VAL A 70 6.58 -9.03 -6.78
C VAL A 70 6.82 -8.73 -5.30
N PHE A 71 8.08 -8.60 -4.88
CA PHE A 71 8.41 -8.21 -3.51
C PHE A 71 7.94 -6.80 -3.15
N LEU A 72 8.09 -5.84 -4.07
CA LEU A 72 7.55 -4.48 -3.88
C LEU A 72 6.02 -4.54 -3.73
N SER A 73 5.35 -5.27 -4.62
CA SER A 73 3.90 -5.49 -4.54
C SER A 73 3.48 -6.06 -3.19
N TYR A 74 4.20 -7.09 -2.70
CA TYR A 74 3.93 -7.72 -1.41
C TYR A 74 3.98 -6.73 -0.25
N VAL A 75 5.01 -5.87 -0.19
CA VAL A 75 5.14 -4.91 0.92
C VAL A 75 4.08 -3.80 0.87
N HIS A 76 3.58 -3.42 -0.31
CA HIS A 76 2.39 -2.58 -0.41
C HIS A 76 1.17 -3.29 0.19
N VAL A 77 0.92 -4.56 -0.16
CA VAL A 77 -0.21 -5.33 0.39
C VAL A 77 -0.14 -5.47 1.91
N GLU A 78 1.05 -5.69 2.48
CA GLU A 78 1.22 -5.77 3.93
C GLU A 78 0.93 -4.44 4.61
N LEU A 79 1.36 -3.31 4.02
CA LEU A 79 1.00 -1.98 4.52
C LEU A 79 -0.51 -1.77 4.49
N LEU A 80 -1.19 -2.13 3.40
CA LEU A 80 -2.65 -1.98 3.29
C LEU A 80 -3.39 -2.87 4.28
N SER A 81 -2.96 -4.13 4.41
CA SER A 81 -3.52 -5.09 5.37
C SER A 81 -3.35 -4.60 6.80
N TRP A 82 -2.22 -3.95 7.11
CA TRP A 82 -2.00 -3.32 8.40
C TRP A 82 -2.98 -2.15 8.62
N LEU A 83 -3.16 -1.28 7.63
CA LEU A 83 -4.08 -0.14 7.72
C LEU A 83 -5.53 -0.59 7.95
N THR A 84 -6.00 -1.62 7.23
CA THR A 84 -7.34 -2.18 7.41
C THR A 84 -7.49 -2.82 8.79
N LYS A 85 -6.52 -3.64 9.22
CA LYS A 85 -6.51 -4.26 10.56
C LYS A 85 -6.59 -3.23 11.69
N HIS A 86 -5.97 -2.07 11.52
CA HIS A 86 -5.95 -1.01 12.51
C HIS A 86 -7.04 0.07 12.28
N ASN A 87 -7.99 -0.18 11.37
CA ASN A 87 -9.16 0.68 11.11
C ASN A 87 -8.80 2.10 10.63
N TYR A 88 -7.74 2.26 9.84
CA TYR A 88 -7.47 3.51 9.15
C TYR A 88 -8.30 3.61 7.87
N THR A 89 -9.56 4.05 8.00
CA THR A 89 -10.54 4.06 6.89
C THR A 89 -11.13 5.46 6.66
N ILE A 90 -11.82 5.68 5.53
CA ILE A 90 -12.42 6.98 5.19
C ILE A 90 -13.49 7.43 6.20
N PRO A 91 -14.54 6.65 6.53
CA PRO A 91 -15.61 7.15 7.38
C PRO A 91 -15.12 7.33 8.82
N ALA A 92 -14.90 8.60 9.22
CA ALA A 92 -14.53 8.97 10.58
C ALA A 92 -15.54 8.46 11.64
N SER A 93 -16.80 8.26 11.25
CA SER A 93 -17.87 7.72 12.10
C SER A 93 -17.77 6.21 12.37
N ALA A 94 -17.10 5.45 11.50
CA ALA A 94 -17.00 3.99 11.60
C ALA A 94 -15.98 3.55 12.67
N VAL A 95 -15.08 4.44 13.05
CA VAL A 95 -13.96 4.10 13.91
C VAL A 95 -14.17 4.75 15.28
N LYS A 96 -14.44 3.90 16.29
CA LYS A 96 -14.82 4.32 17.65
C LYS A 96 -13.82 5.31 18.30
N TRP A 97 -12.57 5.37 17.84
CA TRP A 97 -11.52 6.25 18.36
C TRP A 97 -11.33 7.58 17.61
N TYR A 98 -12.02 7.83 16.49
CA TYR A 98 -12.08 9.18 15.88
C TYR A 98 -13.01 10.12 16.65
N SER A 99 -13.89 9.59 17.50
CA SER A 99 -14.77 10.38 18.35
C SER A 99 -14.20 10.47 19.77
N TRP A 100 -13.61 11.61 20.11
CA TRP A 100 -13.17 11.91 21.48
C TRP A 100 -14.30 11.74 22.51
N ARG A 101 -15.54 12.10 22.15
CA ARG A 101 -16.74 11.86 22.97
C ARG A 101 -16.98 10.37 23.25
N LYS A 102 -16.75 9.47 22.28
CA LYS A 102 -16.89 8.01 22.50
C LYS A 102 -15.70 7.41 23.26
N LEU A 103 -14.51 8.02 23.18
CA LEU A 103 -13.35 7.67 24.01
C LEU A 103 -13.54 8.06 25.49
N VAL A 104 -14.23 9.16 25.76
CA VAL A 104 -14.54 9.63 27.12
C VAL A 104 -15.78 8.93 27.71
N SER A 105 -16.76 8.59 26.86
CA SER A 105 -18.05 8.01 27.28
C SER A 105 -18.04 6.49 27.49
N ALA A 106 -17.09 5.76 26.91
CA ALA A 106 -17.12 4.30 26.95
C ALA A 106 -16.14 3.75 28.00
N ASN A 107 -16.63 2.84 28.83
CA ASN A 107 -15.86 1.93 29.69
C ASN A 107 -14.91 0.97 28.90
N ASN A 108 -14.65 1.30 27.64
CA ASN A 108 -13.81 0.58 26.71
C ASN A 108 -12.44 1.26 26.70
N ARG A 109 -11.48 0.58 27.34
CA ARG A 109 -10.03 0.79 27.25
C ARG A 109 -9.66 1.76 26.13
N LEU A 110 -9.35 3.00 26.50
CA LEU A 110 -8.69 3.96 25.64
C LEU A 110 -7.59 3.20 24.87
N PRO A 111 -7.47 3.33 23.53
CA PRO A 111 -6.26 2.89 22.86
C PRO A 111 -5.15 3.68 23.55
N SER A 112 -4.37 3.01 24.38
CA SER A 112 -3.42 3.67 25.26
C SER A 112 -2.46 4.51 24.42
N LEU A 113 -1.92 5.60 24.96
CA LEU A 113 -0.87 6.37 24.26
C LEU A 113 0.27 5.45 23.77
N PHE A 114 0.49 4.34 24.46
CA PHE A 114 1.41 3.27 24.07
C PHE A 114 1.00 2.55 22.77
N SER A 115 -0.29 2.29 22.53
CA SER A 115 -0.76 1.71 21.26
C SER A 115 -0.56 2.68 20.09
N VAL A 116 -0.70 3.99 20.32
CA VAL A 116 -0.44 5.02 19.30
C VAL A 116 1.02 5.03 18.88
N ARG A 117 1.94 5.03 19.86
CA ARG A 117 3.38 5.01 19.61
C ARG A 117 3.82 3.72 18.90
N ALA A 118 3.28 2.58 19.33
CA ALA A 118 3.52 1.29 18.68
C ALA A 118 3.00 1.29 17.24
N HIS A 119 1.78 1.79 17.00
CA HIS A 119 1.22 1.89 15.65
C HIS A 119 2.06 2.81 14.75
N LYS A 120 2.51 3.95 15.26
CA LYS A 120 3.40 4.85 14.52
C LYS A 120 4.67 4.11 14.09
N ARG A 121 5.35 3.46 15.04
CA ARG A 121 6.61 2.75 14.76
C ARG A 121 6.42 1.65 13.71
N GLN A 122 5.37 0.85 13.83
CA GLN A 122 5.08 -0.20 12.85
C GLN A 122 4.76 0.38 11.47
N LEU A 123 3.96 1.45 11.40
CA LEU A 123 3.67 2.13 10.14
C LEU A 123 4.95 2.70 9.52
N GLU A 124 5.83 3.29 10.32
CA GLU A 124 7.12 3.80 9.89
C GLU A 124 8.01 2.69 9.33
N GLU A 125 8.10 1.54 10.01
CA GLU A 125 8.82 0.36 9.54
C GLU A 125 8.25 -0.16 8.21
N LEU A 126 6.92 -0.20 8.05
CA LEU A 126 6.26 -0.60 6.80
C LEU A 126 6.56 0.38 5.66
N VAL A 127 6.43 1.69 5.89
CA VAL A 127 6.71 2.73 4.88
C VAL A 127 8.19 2.72 4.47
N GLN A 128 9.11 2.55 5.44
CA GLN A 128 10.53 2.40 5.14
C GLN A 128 10.82 1.10 4.38
N ASN A 129 10.07 0.04 4.62
CA ASN A 129 10.22 -1.21 3.89
C ASN A 129 9.78 -1.06 2.42
N VAL A 130 8.65 -0.38 2.17
CA VAL A 130 8.21 -0.02 0.81
C VAL A 130 9.30 0.77 0.09
N ALA A 131 9.78 1.86 0.70
CA ALA A 131 10.82 2.70 0.10
C ALA A 131 12.10 1.92 -0.24
N ARG A 132 12.60 1.10 0.68
CA ARG A 132 13.79 0.26 0.42
C ARG A 132 13.59 -0.72 -0.73
N LYS A 133 12.41 -1.32 -0.86
CA LYS A 133 12.11 -2.25 -1.96
C LYS A 133 11.95 -1.53 -3.29
N ALA A 134 11.38 -0.33 -3.28
CA ALA A 134 11.31 0.53 -4.46
C ALA A 134 12.70 0.96 -4.92
N ASP A 135 13.57 1.41 -4.00
CA ASP A 135 14.95 1.81 -4.31
C ASP A 135 15.76 0.65 -4.91
N LEU A 136 15.62 -0.57 -4.35
CA LEU A 136 16.27 -1.77 -4.89
C LEU A 136 15.79 -2.08 -6.31
N LEU A 137 14.48 -2.12 -6.52
CA LEU A 137 13.92 -2.40 -7.84
C LEU A 137 14.32 -1.32 -8.86
N GLN A 138 14.33 -0.05 -8.46
CA GLN A 138 14.78 1.03 -9.33
C GLN A 138 16.26 0.90 -9.70
N ALA A 139 17.12 0.51 -8.76
CA ALA A 139 18.53 0.25 -9.04
C ALA A 139 18.71 -0.92 -10.01
N ASP A 140 17.95 -1.99 -9.84
CA ASP A 140 18.02 -3.17 -10.72
C ASP A 140 17.51 -2.85 -12.12
N LEU A 141 16.39 -2.15 -12.26
CA LEU A 141 15.86 -1.71 -13.56
C LEU A 141 16.89 -0.86 -14.31
N ARG A 142 17.58 0.04 -13.61
CA ARG A 142 18.67 0.84 -14.21
C ARG A 142 19.86 0.00 -14.63
N ALA A 143 20.26 -0.98 -13.81
CA ALA A 143 21.37 -1.87 -14.11
C ALA A 143 21.11 -2.76 -15.34
N HIS A 144 19.84 -3.09 -15.59
CA HIS A 144 19.39 -3.87 -16.75
C HIS A 144 18.91 -3.00 -17.92
N GLU A 145 19.12 -1.67 -17.86
CA GLU A 145 18.73 -0.72 -18.92
C GLU A 145 17.23 -0.77 -19.28
N VAL A 146 16.37 -1.11 -18.31
CA VAL A 146 14.92 -1.20 -18.50
C VAL A 146 14.31 0.20 -18.37
N GLU A 147 13.65 0.66 -19.43
CA GLU A 147 12.89 1.91 -19.40
C GLU A 147 11.65 1.77 -18.51
N ILE A 148 11.40 2.77 -17.66
CA ILE A 148 10.20 2.85 -16.82
C ILE A 148 9.11 3.56 -17.62
N PRO A 149 8.06 2.84 -18.06
CA PRO A 149 7.03 3.44 -18.89
C PRO A 149 6.07 4.27 -18.06
N ALA A 150 5.64 5.40 -18.64
CA ALA A 150 4.66 6.30 -18.04
C ALA A 150 3.22 5.76 -18.07
N VAL A 151 2.96 4.61 -18.69
CA VAL A 151 1.62 4.03 -18.87
C VAL A 151 1.65 2.55 -18.50
N ALA A 152 0.49 2.02 -18.10
CA ALA A 152 0.32 0.58 -17.92
C ALA A 152 0.65 -0.18 -19.20
N ILE A 153 1.37 -1.28 -19.06
CA ILE A 153 1.77 -2.13 -20.19
C ILE A 153 0.93 -3.39 -20.15
N ASP A 154 0.35 -3.77 -21.30
CA ASP A 154 -0.15 -5.12 -21.54
C ASP A 154 1.04 -6.06 -21.78
N SER A 155 1.81 -6.31 -20.72
CA SER A 155 2.99 -7.17 -20.78
C SER A 155 2.55 -8.63 -20.93
N ARG A 156 2.92 -9.25 -22.04
CA ARG A 156 2.84 -10.71 -22.21
C ARG A 156 3.78 -11.34 -21.17
N ARG A 157 3.22 -11.81 -20.04
CA ARG A 157 3.90 -12.38 -18.86
C ARG A 157 5.26 -13.01 -19.22
N VAL A 158 6.35 -12.30 -18.94
CA VAL A 158 7.70 -12.86 -19.09
C VAL A 158 7.82 -13.97 -18.05
N THR A 159 8.26 -15.15 -18.48
CA THR A 159 8.48 -16.28 -17.56
C THR A 159 9.72 -15.95 -16.73
N PRO A 160 9.64 -15.92 -15.39
CA PRO A 160 10.80 -15.62 -14.55
C PRO A 160 11.93 -16.62 -14.83
N HIS A 161 13.18 -16.18 -14.77
CA HIS A 161 14.31 -17.10 -14.67
C HIS A 161 14.37 -17.74 -13.28
N ALA A 162 15.02 -18.90 -13.16
CA ALA A 162 15.06 -19.67 -11.91
C ALA A 162 15.56 -18.80 -10.72
N PRO A 163 14.88 -18.87 -9.55
CA PRO A 163 14.90 -17.83 -8.53
C PRO A 163 16.20 -17.73 -7.72
N GLN A 164 16.50 -16.53 -7.21
CA GLN A 164 17.20 -16.35 -5.93
C GLN A 164 16.18 -15.96 -4.86
N GLY A 165 15.37 -16.95 -4.45
CA GLY A 165 14.36 -16.82 -3.40
C GLY A 165 12.94 -16.73 -3.94
N THR A 166 12.06 -17.62 -3.48
CA THR A 166 10.65 -17.65 -3.90
C THR A 166 9.88 -16.50 -3.24
N PRO A 167 9.21 -15.61 -4.01
CA PRO A 167 8.28 -14.66 -3.42
C PRO A 167 7.15 -15.42 -2.69
N PRO A 168 6.62 -14.88 -1.58
CA PRO A 168 5.65 -15.60 -0.75
C PRO A 168 4.31 -15.86 -1.47
N GLU A 169 4.00 -15.09 -2.51
CA GLU A 169 2.73 -15.16 -3.24
C GLU A 169 2.89 -14.67 -4.69
N ALA A 170 2.05 -15.16 -5.60
CA ALA A 170 2.03 -14.71 -7.00
C ALA A 170 1.38 -13.32 -7.16
N LEU A 171 1.86 -12.52 -8.12
CA LEU A 171 1.45 -11.13 -8.33
C LEU A 171 -0.07 -10.93 -8.43
N HIS A 172 -0.78 -11.76 -9.21
CA HIS A 172 -2.23 -11.65 -9.38
C HIS A 172 -3.00 -11.80 -8.05
N LYS A 173 -2.53 -12.66 -7.14
CA LYS A 173 -3.15 -12.82 -5.82
C LYS A 173 -2.88 -11.62 -4.92
N LEU A 174 -1.68 -11.04 -5.01
CA LEU A 174 -1.34 -9.80 -4.32
C LEU A 174 -2.23 -8.64 -4.79
N LEU A 175 -2.41 -8.49 -6.10
CA LEU A 175 -3.32 -7.49 -6.67
C LEU A 175 -4.75 -7.68 -6.17
N HIS A 176 -5.25 -8.92 -6.15
CA HIS A 176 -6.56 -9.23 -5.60
C HIS A 176 -6.68 -8.86 -4.12
N ARG A 177 -5.69 -9.23 -3.28
CA ARG A 177 -5.65 -8.83 -1.85
C ARG A 177 -5.63 -7.31 -1.67
N ALA A 178 -4.86 -6.61 -2.50
CA ALA A 178 -4.77 -5.15 -2.48
C ALA A 178 -6.11 -4.50 -2.86
N VAL A 179 -6.84 -5.02 -3.85
CA VAL A 179 -8.20 -4.56 -4.18
C VAL A 179 -9.16 -4.76 -3.02
N LEU A 180 -9.12 -5.92 -2.36
CA LEU A 180 -9.96 -6.15 -1.18
C LEU A 180 -9.63 -5.15 -0.06
N ALA A 181 -8.35 -4.87 0.17
CA ALA A 181 -7.93 -3.87 1.14
C ALA A 181 -8.37 -2.45 0.73
N GLU A 182 -8.27 -2.08 -0.55
CA GLU A 182 -8.78 -0.82 -1.10
C GLU A 182 -10.27 -0.62 -0.74
N VAL A 183 -11.09 -1.65 -0.99
CA VAL A 183 -12.53 -1.64 -0.68
C VAL A 183 -12.76 -1.48 0.82
N GLN A 184 -12.02 -2.20 1.66
CA GLN A 184 -12.12 -2.10 3.12
C GLN A 184 -11.73 -0.71 3.64
N LEU A 185 -10.64 -0.12 3.13
CA LEU A 185 -10.20 1.23 3.48
C LEU A 185 -11.27 2.27 3.11
N ARG A 186 -11.94 2.08 1.97
CA ARG A 186 -13.01 2.95 1.51
C ARG A 186 -14.28 2.82 2.34
N GLU A 187 -14.70 1.60 2.62
CA GLU A 187 -16.02 1.31 3.20
C GLU A 187 -16.03 1.24 4.73
N GLY A 188 -14.85 1.12 5.37
CA GLY A 188 -14.79 0.97 6.82
C GLY A 188 -15.27 -0.39 7.33
N ARG A 189 -15.43 -1.38 6.43
CA ARG A 189 -15.90 -2.72 6.76
C ARG A 189 -14.71 -3.56 7.23
N VAL A 190 -14.70 -3.85 8.53
CA VAL A 190 -13.77 -4.81 9.14
C VAL A 190 -14.41 -6.19 9.03
N PRO A 191 -13.70 -7.25 8.60
CA PRO A 191 -14.18 -8.62 8.73
C PRO A 191 -14.38 -9.02 10.20
#